data_AF-X1QW53-F1
#
_entry.id   AF-X1QW53-F1
#
_cell.length_a   1.000
_cell.length_b   1.000
_cell.length_c   1.000
_cell.angle_alpha   90.00
_cell.angle_beta   90.00
_cell.angle_gamma   90.00
#
_symmetry.space_group_name_H-M   'P 1'
#
loop_
_entity.id
_entity.type
_entity.pdbx_description
1 polymer ?
#
loop_
_entity_poly.entity_id
_entity_poly.type
_entity_poly.pdbx_seq_one_letter_code
_entity_poly.pdbx_strand_id
1 'polypeptide(L)'
;MKVGIPRGLLFNDFSPLFIPFFKYLGIKTVVSDETNRKIINRGLEIVPAEYCFPTKVAYGHVDNLLKKLRKDDFIFIPYIANTGKPTGDYKHCVTCPWTQSTPDIMKYTDGLIKKGLNFDPVSSTSLAFV
;
A
#
# COMPACT_ATOMS: atom_id res chain seq x y z
N MET A 1 -14.25 1.10 13.02
CA MET A 1 -13.66 0.89 11.70
C MET A 1 -12.65 2.00 11.42
N LYS A 2 -11.40 1.63 11.11
CA LYS A 2 -10.30 2.53 10.75
C LYS A 2 -9.68 2.08 9.43
N VAL A 3 -9.05 3.02 8.73
CA VAL A 3 -8.27 2.76 7.51
C VAL A 3 -6.80 2.88 7.82
N GLY A 4 -6.01 1.84 7.60
CA GLY A 4 -4.55 1.91 7.56
C GLY A 4 -4.06 2.34 6.19
N ILE A 5 -3.20 3.35 6.10
CA ILE A 5 -2.53 3.73 4.85
C ILE A 5 -1.02 3.63 5.06
N PRO A 6 -0.31 2.73 4.35
CA PRO A 6 1.13 2.56 4.54
C PRO A 6 1.89 3.76 3.97
N ARG A 7 2.87 4.26 4.71
CA ARG A 7 3.81 5.33 4.31
C ARG A 7 4.90 4.80 3.36
N GLY A 8 4.48 4.13 2.28
CA GLY A 8 5.35 3.55 1.27
C GLY A 8 4.87 3.89 -0.14
N LEU A 9 5.77 3.76 -1.12
CA LEU A 9 5.49 4.00 -2.54
C LEU A 9 4.93 5.42 -2.78
N LEU A 10 3.74 5.51 -3.37
CA LEU A 10 3.08 6.75 -3.79
C LEU A 10 2.36 7.49 -2.64
N PHE A 11 2.58 7.09 -1.39
CA PHE A 11 1.95 7.71 -0.24
C PHE A 11 2.21 9.21 -0.16
N ASN A 12 3.44 9.67 -0.39
CA ASN A 12 3.76 11.09 -0.24
C ASN A 12 3.00 11.96 -1.24
N ASP A 13 2.77 11.46 -2.45
CA ASP A 13 2.09 12.20 -3.51
C ASP A 13 0.56 12.15 -3.33
N PHE A 14 0.00 11.01 -2.92
CA PHE A 14 -1.45 10.79 -2.87
C PHE A 14 -2.08 10.82 -1.48
N SER A 15 -1.29 10.87 -0.40
CA SER A 15 -1.84 11.02 0.96
C SER A 15 -2.70 12.29 1.13
N PRO A 16 -2.40 13.45 0.49
CA PRO A 16 -3.29 14.61 0.54
C PRO A 16 -4.66 14.38 -0.12
N LEU A 17 -4.81 13.36 -0.97
CA LEU A 17 -6.09 12.97 -1.55
C LEU A 17 -6.83 11.99 -0.64
N PHE A 18 -6.18 10.90 -0.25
CA PHE A 18 -6.86 9.80 0.45
C PHE A 18 -7.17 10.10 1.92
N ILE A 19 -6.29 10.81 2.63
CA ILE A 19 -6.52 11.12 4.06
C ILE A 19 -7.76 12.01 4.23
N PRO A 20 -7.90 13.14 3.49
CA PRO A 20 -9.11 13.96 3.55
C PRO A 20 -10.35 13.22 3.04
N PHE A 21 -10.23 12.39 2.01
CA PHE A 21 -11.34 11.59 1.48
C PHE A 21 -11.97 10.70 2.57
N PHE A 22 -11.18 9.87 3.25
CA PHE A 22 -11.69 9.02 4.32
C PHE A 22 -12.17 9.83 5.53
N LYS A 23 -11.51 10.95 5.84
CA LYS A 23 -11.95 11.87 6.89
C LYS A 23 -13.35 12.44 6.58
N TYR A 24 -13.62 12.82 5.34
CA TYR A 24 -14.93 13.33 4.91
C TYR A 24 -16.03 12.28 5.03
N LEU A 25 -15.69 11.01 4.79
CA LEU A 25 -16.58 9.86 5.02
C LEU A 25 -16.77 9.51 6.51
N GLY A 26 -16.17 10.25 7.43
CA GLY A 26 -16.22 9.97 8.87
C GLY A 26 -15.35 8.78 9.32
N ILE A 27 -14.45 8.30 8.45
CA ILE A 27 -13.58 7.15 8.74
C ILE A 27 -12.22 7.63 9.22
N LYS A 28 -11.78 7.13 10.37
CA LYS A 28 -10.47 7.49 10.95
C LYS A 28 -9.33 6.80 10.20
N THR A 29 -8.40 7.58 9.67
CA THR A 29 -7.18 7.09 9.02
C THR A 29 -6.03 6.92 10.02
N VAL A 30 -5.29 5.83 9.90
CA VAL A 30 -4.08 5.51 10.65
C VAL A 30 -2.96 5.34 9.63
N VAL A 31 -1.84 6.02 9.84
CA VAL A 31 -0.66 5.91 8.97
C VAL A 31 0.41 5.09 9.68
N SER A 32 1.23 4.36 8.92
CA SER A 32 2.42 3.72 9.49
C SER A 32 3.39 4.76 10.07
N ASP A 33 4.29 4.31 10.95
CA ASP A 33 5.31 5.20 11.50
C ASP A 33 6.25 5.70 10.41
N GLU A 34 7.05 6.70 10.74
CA GLU A 34 8.11 7.17 9.85
C GLU A 34 9.09 6.03 9.55
N THR A 35 9.56 5.98 8.31
CA THR A 35 10.52 4.97 7.87
C THR A 35 11.75 5.01 8.78
N ASN A 36 11.97 3.91 9.48
CA ASN A 36 13.10 3.72 10.39
C ASN A 36 13.74 2.35 10.15
N ARG A 37 14.92 2.12 10.74
CA ARG A 37 15.67 0.86 10.56
C ARG A 37 14.85 -0.39 10.90
N LYS A 38 13.97 -0.33 11.90
CA LYS A 38 13.12 -1.48 12.28
C LYS A 38 12.12 -1.81 11.17
N ILE A 39 11.47 -0.80 10.59
CA ILE A 39 10.54 -0.97 9.46
C ILE A 39 11.27 -1.52 8.24
N ILE A 40 12.44 -0.96 7.91
CA ILE A 40 13.24 -1.41 6.78
C ILE A 40 13.62 -2.88 6.94
N ASN A 41 14.24 -3.25 8.07
CA ASN A 41 14.68 -4.62 8.32
C ASN A 41 13.49 -5.59 8.30
N ARG A 42 12.35 -5.18 8.86
CA ARG A 42 11.15 -6.01 8.84
C ARG A 42 10.61 -6.22 7.44
N GLY A 43 10.69 -5.20 6.59
CA GLY A 43 10.38 -5.33 5.17
C GLY A 43 11.27 -6.34 4.47
N LEU A 44 12.58 -6.29 4.71
CA LEU A 44 13.56 -7.23 4.16
C LEU A 44 13.29 -8.69 4.60
N GLU A 45 12.87 -8.90 5.84
CA GLU A 45 12.55 -10.24 6.38
C GLU A 45 11.25 -10.84 5.83
N ILE A 46 10.27 -10.00 5.47
CA ILE A 46 8.93 -10.46 5.04
C ILE A 46 8.87 -10.69 3.54
N VAL A 47 9.64 -9.94 2.77
CA VAL A 47 9.48 -9.90 1.32
C VAL A 47 9.74 -11.29 0.72
N PRO A 48 8.87 -11.78 -0.19
CA PRO A 48 9.03 -13.12 -0.75
C PRO A 48 10.10 -13.21 -1.84
N ALA A 49 10.51 -12.07 -2.41
CA ALA A 49 11.44 -11.99 -3.52
C ALA A 49 12.25 -10.69 -3.51
N GLU A 50 13.30 -10.65 -4.32
CA GLU A 50 14.16 -9.49 -4.48
C GLU A 50 13.48 -8.38 -5.29
N TYR A 51 12.79 -7.47 -4.59
CA TYR A 51 12.24 -6.24 -5.17
C TYR A 51 13.14 -5.02 -4.96
N CYS A 52 12.79 -3.91 -5.63
CA CYS A 52 13.44 -2.63 -5.36
C CYS A 52 13.21 -2.19 -3.90
N PHE A 53 14.14 -1.38 -3.38
CA PHE A 53 14.14 -0.95 -1.99
C PHE A 53 12.81 -0.32 -1.53
N PRO A 54 12.16 0.59 -2.28
CA PRO A 54 10.88 1.17 -1.88
C PRO A 54 9.77 0.13 -1.68
N THR A 55 9.71 -0.88 -2.55
CA THR A 55 8.74 -1.98 -2.42
C THR A 55 9.03 -2.79 -1.16
N LYS A 56 10.30 -3.15 -0.91
CA LYS A 56 10.71 -3.86 0.32
C LYS A 56 10.32 -3.08 1.59
N VAL A 57 10.53 -1.76 1.60
CA VAL A 57 10.14 -0.91 2.74
C VAL A 57 8.61 -0.84 2.91
N ALA A 58 7.85 -0.85 1.81
CA ALA A 58 6.39 -0.86 1.87
C ALA A 58 5.85 -2.11 2.60
N TYR A 59 6.47 -3.28 2.44
CA TYR A 59 6.13 -4.47 3.23
C TYR A 59 6.30 -4.25 4.74
N GLY A 60 7.38 -3.58 5.15
CA GLY A 60 7.61 -3.21 6.54
C GLY A 60 6.55 -2.24 7.08
N HIS A 61 6.08 -1.31 6.25
CA HIS A 61 5.00 -0.39 6.61
C HIS A 61 3.66 -1.09 6.79
N VAL A 62 3.36 -2.10 5.96
CA VAL A 62 2.17 -2.95 6.13
C VAL A 62 2.27 -3.76 7.41
N ASP A 63 3.43 -4.36 7.73
CA ASP A 63 3.64 -5.04 9.02
C ASP A 63 3.47 -4.10 10.22
N ASN A 64 3.96 -2.85 10.12
CA ASN A 64 3.76 -1.83 11.14
C ASN A 64 2.28 -1.51 11.36
N LEU A 65 1.49 -1.41 10.27
CA LEU A 65 0.05 -1.17 10.35
C LEU A 65 -0.71 -2.35 10.92
N LEU A 66 -0.36 -3.58 10.55
CA LEU A 66 -1.00 -4.79 11.09
C LEU A 66 -0.89 -4.87 12.62
N LYS A 67 0.19 -4.33 13.21
CA LYS A 67 0.35 -4.23 14.66
C LYS A 67 -0.49 -3.14 15.32
N LYS A 68 -0.94 -2.14 14.55
CA LYS A 68 -1.71 -0.98 15.04
C LYS A 68 -3.21 -1.10 14.80
N LEU A 69 -3.60 -1.87 13.79
CA LEU A 69 -4.98 -2.08 13.39
C LEU A 69 -5.58 -3.26 14.15
N ARG A 70 -6.90 -3.20 14.34
CA ARG A 70 -7.66 -4.35 14.86
C ARG A 70 -8.10 -5.22 13.69
N LYS A 71 -8.57 -6.43 13.99
CA LYS A 71 -9.03 -7.40 13.00
C LYS A 71 -10.12 -6.87 12.05
N ASP A 72 -10.97 -5.96 12.54
CA ASP A 72 -12.09 -5.37 11.78
C ASP A 72 -11.73 -4.03 11.10
N ASP A 73 -10.47 -3.62 11.16
CA ASP A 73 -9.97 -2.43 10.46
C ASP A 73 -9.30 -2.86 9.12
N PHE A 74 -9.27 -1.98 8.12
CA PHE A 74 -8.78 -2.34 6.78
C PHE A 74 -7.52 -1.58 6.39
N ILE A 75 -6.66 -2.18 5.57
CA ILE A 75 -5.48 -1.52 4.97
C ILE A 75 -5.81 -1.12 3.54
N PHE A 76 -5.64 0.16 3.24
CA PHE A 76 -5.84 0.72 1.91
C PHE A 76 -4.51 0.88 1.19
N ILE A 77 -4.33 0.13 0.10
CA ILE A 77 -3.18 0.22 -0.81
C ILE A 77 -3.74 0.46 -2.22
N PRO A 78 -3.59 1.67 -2.79
CA PRO A 78 -4.23 2.01 -4.06
C PRO A 78 -3.49 1.41 -5.26
N TYR A 79 -4.25 1.01 -6.28
CA TYR A 79 -3.72 0.72 -7.62
C TYR A 79 -3.64 2.03 -8.41
N ILE A 80 -2.42 2.51 -8.66
CA ILE A 80 -2.20 3.75 -9.40
C ILE A 80 -1.31 3.45 -10.60
N ALA A 81 -1.93 3.28 -11.77
CA ALA A 81 -1.21 3.02 -13.02
C ALA A 81 -0.69 4.30 -13.69
N ASN A 82 -1.44 5.39 -13.61
CA ASN A 82 -1.14 6.66 -14.26
C ASN A 82 -1.16 7.80 -13.24
N THR A 83 -0.15 8.67 -13.28
CA THR A 83 0.04 9.78 -12.34
C THR A 83 -0.30 11.15 -12.94
N GLY A 84 -0.81 11.21 -14.17
CA GLY A 84 -1.34 12.42 -14.77
C GLY A 84 -1.10 12.54 -16.26
N LYS A 85 -1.15 13.79 -16.75
CA LYS A 85 -0.85 14.08 -18.14
C LYS A 85 0.66 13.93 -18.39
N PRO A 86 1.08 13.28 -19.48
CA PRO A 86 2.48 13.29 -19.88
C PRO A 86 2.99 14.72 -20.07
N THR A 87 4.27 14.93 -19.78
CA THR A 87 4.94 16.23 -19.93
C THR A 87 5.99 16.14 -21.04
N GLY A 88 6.20 17.22 -21.80
CA GLY A 88 7.15 17.24 -22.92
C GLY A 88 6.82 16.19 -24.00
N ASP A 89 7.86 15.50 -24.48
CA ASP A 89 7.75 14.50 -25.56
C ASP A 89 7.32 13.10 -25.07
N TYR A 90 7.08 12.93 -23.76
CA TYR A 90 6.65 11.65 -23.22
C TYR A 90 5.22 11.34 -23.66
N LYS A 91 4.98 10.10 -24.12
CA LYS A 91 3.64 9.64 -24.52
C LYS A 91 2.76 9.18 -23.35
N HIS A 92 3.40 8.74 -22.27
CA HIS A 92 2.71 8.13 -21.12
C HIS A 92 3.36 8.59 -19.82
N CYS A 93 2.54 8.78 -18.78
CA CYS A 93 2.98 9.04 -17.40
C CYS A 93 2.50 7.89 -16.53
N VAL A 94 3.25 6.79 -16.53
CA VAL A 94 2.87 5.56 -15.85
C VAL A 94 3.84 5.23 -14.74
N THR A 95 3.32 4.64 -13.67
CA THR A 95 4.12 4.20 -12.53
C THR A 95 4.85 2.89 -12.86
N CYS A 96 5.87 2.54 -12.07
CA CYS A 96 6.57 1.28 -12.24
C CYS A 96 5.60 0.08 -12.07
N PRO A 97 5.71 -0.99 -12.86
CA PRO A 97 4.87 -2.19 -12.72
C PRO A 97 4.86 -2.77 -11.30
N TRP A 98 5.98 -2.68 -10.57
CA TRP A 98 6.04 -3.12 -9.17
C TRP A 98 5.16 -2.31 -8.24
N THR A 99 5.08 -0.99 -8.45
CA THR A 99 4.21 -0.11 -7.68
C THR A 99 2.75 -0.40 -8.00
N GLN A 100 2.43 -0.66 -9.27
CA GLN A 100 1.07 -1.00 -9.71
C GLN A 100 0.60 -2.33 -9.12
N SER A 101 1.46 -3.35 -9.16
CA SER A 101 1.14 -4.70 -8.68
C SER A 101 1.34 -4.88 -7.18
N THR A 102 1.82 -3.85 -6.45
CA THR A 102 2.09 -3.93 -5.01
C THR A 102 0.90 -4.50 -4.22
N PRO A 103 -0.36 -4.04 -4.42
CA PRO A 103 -1.46 -4.57 -3.64
C PRO A 103 -1.70 -6.06 -3.90
N ASP A 104 -1.50 -6.53 -5.15
CA ASP A 104 -1.61 -7.95 -5.51
C ASP A 104 -0.48 -8.79 -4.91
N ILE A 105 0.77 -8.38 -5.06
CA ILE A 105 1.91 -9.17 -4.56
C ILE A 105 1.92 -9.24 -3.03
N MET A 106 1.47 -8.18 -2.35
CA MET A 106 1.33 -8.17 -0.88
C MET A 106 0.20 -9.08 -0.41
N LYS A 107 -0.89 -9.18 -1.18
CA LYS A 107 -2.02 -10.07 -0.89
C LYS A 107 -1.62 -11.54 -0.81
N TYR A 108 -0.70 -11.98 -1.68
CA TYR A 108 -0.25 -13.37 -1.72
C TYR A 108 1.04 -13.63 -0.94
N THR A 109 1.48 -12.70 -0.09
CA THR A 109 2.71 -12.89 0.71
C THR A 109 2.40 -13.59 2.02
N ASP A 110 2.84 -14.84 2.16
CA ASP A 110 2.67 -15.69 3.36
C ASP A 110 3.07 -14.98 4.66
N GLY A 111 4.17 -14.22 4.64
CA GLY A 111 4.68 -13.49 5.80
C GLY A 111 3.70 -12.45 6.34
N LEU A 112 2.86 -11.86 5.48
CA LEU A 112 1.81 -10.91 5.87
C LEU A 112 0.50 -11.62 6.22
N ILE A 113 0.13 -12.67 5.48
CA ILE A 113 -1.08 -13.47 5.75
C ILE A 113 -1.01 -14.09 7.16
N LYS A 114 0.14 -14.68 7.54
CA LYS A 114 0.36 -15.24 8.89
C LYS A 114 0.24 -14.20 10.00
N LYS A 115 0.35 -12.92 9.68
CA LYS A 115 0.21 -11.80 10.62
C LYS A 115 -1.20 -11.22 10.67
N GLY A 116 -2.15 -11.83 10.00
CA GLY A 116 -3.56 -11.41 10.01
C GLY A 116 -3.91 -10.39 8.94
N LEU A 117 -3.13 -10.27 7.86
CA LEU A 117 -3.56 -9.53 6.69
C LEU A 117 -4.68 -10.30 5.98
N ASN A 118 -5.93 -9.91 6.24
CA ASN A 118 -7.12 -10.50 5.63
C ASN A 118 -7.58 -9.66 4.44
N PHE A 119 -7.55 -10.26 3.26
CA PHE A 119 -8.20 -9.73 2.06
C PHE A 119 -9.48 -10.54 1.82
N ASP A 120 -10.58 -10.16 2.46
CA ASP A 120 -11.91 -10.71 2.11
C ASP A 120 -12.23 -10.41 0.62
N PRO A 121 -13.07 -11.24 -0.05
CA PRO A 121 -13.01 -11.49 -1.49
C PRO A 121 -13.58 -10.38 -2.39
N VAL A 122 -13.80 -9.17 -1.88
CA VAL A 122 -14.33 -8.02 -2.65
C VAL A 122 -13.21 -7.06 -3.12
N SER A 123 -11.94 -7.44 -2.95
CA SER A 123 -10.78 -6.54 -3.13
C SER A 123 -9.96 -6.78 -4.41
N SER A 124 -10.60 -7.16 -5.51
CA SER A 124 -10.02 -7.07 -6.86
C SER A 124 -11.01 -6.37 -7.79
N THR A 125 -11.15 -5.06 -7.62
CA THR A 125 -11.78 -4.21 -8.64
C THR A 125 -10.94 -4.13 -9.92
N SER A 126 -9.73 -4.71 -9.94
CA SER A 126 -8.92 -4.86 -11.16
C SER A 126 -9.59 -5.73 -12.23
N LEU A 127 -10.55 -6.60 -11.86
CA LEU A 127 -11.36 -7.38 -12.82
C LEU A 127 -12.70 -6.74 -13.18
N ALA A 128 -13.06 -5.59 -12.59
CA ALA A 128 -14.33 -4.90 -12.87
C ALA A 128 -14.19 -3.75 -13.88
N PHE A 129 -12.97 -3.38 -14.25
CA PHE A 129 -12.68 -2.26 -15.15
C PHE A 129 -11.66 -2.60 -16.24
N VAL A 130 -11.49 -3.89 -16.56
CA VAL A 130 -10.88 -4.35 -17.82
C VAL A 130 -11.95 -5.03 -18.65
#